data_AF-A4J7W2-F1
#
_entry.id   AF-A4J7W2-F1
#
_cell.length_a   1.000
_cell.length_b   1.000
_cell.length_c   1.000
_cell.angle_alpha   90.00
_cell.angle_beta   90.00
_cell.angle_gamma   90.00
#
_symmetry.space_group_name_H-M   'P 1'
#
loop_
_entity.id
_entity.type
_entity.pdbx_description
1 polymer ?
#
loop_
_entity_poly.entity_id
_entity_poly.type
_entity_poly.pdbx_seq_one_letter_code
_entity_poly.pdbx_strand_id
1 'polypeptide(L)'
;MLLAEVFPMDIFPNFKQPLFHVPSQRPCISLGGCLTSKLVTAKFNNGMVLSIRLAELIPNELTNCAHCGNPVKPDQKGVCKKCRTPLCPSCGKCNC
;
A
#
# COMPACT_ATOMS: atom_id res chain seq x y z
N MET A 1 26.69 3.11 15.62
CA MET A 1 26.21 3.09 14.22
C MET A 1 25.26 1.92 14.07
N LEU A 2 23.97 2.19 13.84
CA LEU A 2 23.00 1.35 13.13
C LEU A 2 21.72 2.17 13.12
N LEU A 3 21.57 2.99 12.08
CA LEU A 3 20.35 3.71 11.81
C LEU A 3 19.30 2.64 11.48
N ALA A 4 18.31 2.49 12.35
CA ALA A 4 17.07 1.88 11.96
C ALA A 4 16.50 2.75 10.83
N GLU A 5 16.64 2.31 9.58
CA GLU A 5 15.89 2.86 8.45
C GLU A 5 14.44 2.41 8.64
N VAL A 6 13.77 3.07 9.59
CA VAL A 6 12.32 3.18 9.62
C VAL A 6 11.96 3.78 8.28
N PHE A 7 11.40 2.98 7.37
CA PHE A 7 10.79 3.46 6.13
C PHE A 7 10.10 4.80 6.43
N PRO A 8 10.41 5.90 5.71
CA PRO A 8 9.78 7.18 5.99
C PRO A 8 8.29 7.06 5.70
N MET A 9 7.51 6.74 6.72
CA MET A 9 6.04 6.66 6.74
C MET A 9 5.38 8.04 6.64
N ASP A 10 6.03 8.98 5.97
CA ASP A 10 5.55 10.34 5.74
C ASP A 10 5.74 10.79 4.28
N ILE A 11 6.11 9.87 3.36
CA ILE A 11 6.07 10.18 1.93
C ILE A 11 4.62 10.11 1.46
N PHE A 12 4.07 11.26 1.10
CA PHE A 12 2.75 11.34 0.52
C PHE A 12 2.75 10.83 -0.93
N PRO A 13 1.68 10.13 -1.34
CA PRO A 13 1.58 9.61 -2.68
C PRO A 13 1.38 10.74 -3.70
N ASN A 14 2.02 10.59 -4.86
CA ASN A 14 1.86 11.53 -5.97
C ASN A 14 0.42 11.55 -6.49
N PHE A 15 0.03 12.63 -7.15
CA PHE A 15 -1.26 12.70 -7.84
C PHE A 15 -1.37 11.57 -8.87
N LYS A 16 -2.52 10.89 -8.89
CA LYS A 16 -2.81 9.69 -9.70
C LYS A 16 -1.91 8.48 -9.43
N GLN A 17 -1.10 8.48 -8.36
CA GLN A 17 -0.33 7.29 -7.99
C GLN A 17 -1.28 6.11 -7.69
N PRO A 18 -1.04 4.91 -8.27
CA PRO A 18 -1.77 3.70 -7.92
C PRO A 18 -1.49 3.29 -6.47
N LEU A 19 -2.56 3.09 -5.70
CA LEU A 19 -2.49 2.72 -4.29
C LEU A 19 -3.39 1.51 -4.00
N PHE A 20 -3.13 0.86 -2.87
CA PHE A 20 -3.92 -0.23 -2.37
C PHE A 20 -4.36 0.06 -0.93
N HIS A 21 -5.67 0.00 -0.68
CA HIS A 21 -6.25 0.24 0.63
C HIS A 21 -6.30 -1.05 1.44
N VAL A 22 -5.45 -1.14 2.47
CA VAL A 22 -5.23 -2.35 3.28
C VAL A 22 -6.50 -2.85 3.99
N PRO A 23 -7.32 -2.01 4.64
CA PRO A 23 -8.53 -2.47 5.32
C PRO A 23 -9.56 -3.13 4.39
N SER A 24 -9.85 -2.49 3.26
CA SER A 24 -10.85 -2.98 2.31
C SER A 24 -10.31 -3.94 1.26
N GLN A 25 -8.99 -4.11 1.18
CA GLN A 25 -8.30 -4.95 0.19
C GLN A 25 -8.68 -4.56 -1.25
N ARG A 26 -8.70 -3.26 -1.54
CA ARG A 26 -9.09 -2.73 -2.86
C ARG A 26 -8.05 -1.77 -3.42
N PRO A 27 -7.82 -1.81 -4.75
CA PRO A 27 -7.01 -0.81 -5.43
C PRO A 27 -7.76 0.54 -5.49
N CYS A 28 -6.98 1.62 -5.51
CA CYS A 28 -7.46 2.99 -5.68
C CYS A 28 -6.35 3.85 -6.30
N ILE A 29 -6.66 5.11 -6.60
CA ILE A 29 -5.69 6.10 -7.05
C ILE A 29 -5.69 7.31 -6.12
N SER A 30 -4.51 7.89 -5.88
CA SER A 30 -4.38 9.15 -5.14
C SER A 30 -4.93 10.32 -5.95
N LEU A 31 -5.73 11.18 -5.33
CA LEU A 31 -6.14 12.48 -5.86
C LEU A 31 -5.44 13.64 -5.13
N GLY A 32 -4.47 13.35 -4.28
CA GLY A 32 -3.78 14.30 -3.41
C GLY A 32 -4.00 13.98 -1.93
N GLY A 33 -3.34 14.74 -1.07
CA GLY A 33 -3.44 14.54 0.37
C GLY A 33 -3.10 15.80 1.16
N CYS A 34 -3.38 15.74 2.45
CA CYS A 34 -3.11 16.82 3.40
C CYS A 34 -2.05 16.35 4.41
N LEU A 35 -0.85 16.95 4.31
CA LEU A 35 0.31 16.61 5.14
C LEU A 35 0.00 16.64 6.63
N THR A 36 -0.69 17.70 7.09
CA THR A 36 -0.97 17.92 8.52
C THR A 36 -1.94 16.91 9.11
N SER A 37 -2.91 16.44 8.33
CA SER A 37 -3.93 15.48 8.79
C SER A 37 -3.56 14.01 8.52
N LYS A 38 -2.46 13.75 7.81
CA LYS A 38 -2.07 12.39 7.34
C LYS A 38 -3.21 11.69 6.57
N LEU A 39 -4.01 12.45 5.83
CA LEU A 39 -5.12 11.94 5.01
C LEU A 39 -4.80 12.07 3.52
N VAL A 40 -5.13 11.04 2.75
CA VAL A 40 -5.04 10.99 1.30
C VAL A 40 -6.44 10.85 0.74
N THR A 41 -6.82 11.73 -0.18
CA THR A 41 -8.05 11.58 -0.95
C THR A 41 -7.80 10.54 -2.03
N ALA A 42 -8.54 9.44 -2.01
CA ALA A 42 -8.39 8.35 -2.97
C ALA A 42 -9.70 8.05 -3.70
N LYS A 43 -9.58 7.73 -5.00
CA LYS A 43 -10.70 7.28 -5.84
C LYS A 43 -10.60 5.78 -6.11
N PHE A 44 -11.67 5.06 -5.83
CA PHE A 44 -11.79 3.63 -6.09
C PHE A 44 -12.37 3.36 -7.49
N ASN A 45 -12.19 2.13 -7.99
CA ASN A 45 -12.66 1.72 -9.31
C ASN A 45 -14.18 1.83 -9.50
N ASN A 46 -14.96 1.76 -8.41
CA ASN A 46 -16.40 1.94 -8.42
C ASN A 46 -16.84 3.42 -8.44
N GLY A 47 -15.90 4.37 -8.59
CA GLY A 47 -16.17 5.80 -8.60
C GLY A 47 -16.22 6.46 -7.22
N MET A 48 -16.23 5.68 -6.13
CA MET A 48 -16.25 6.21 -4.76
C MET A 48 -14.96 6.97 -4.45
N VAL A 49 -15.10 8.14 -3.83
CA VAL A 49 -13.98 8.98 -3.39
C VAL A 49 -14.03 9.11 -1.87
N LEU A 50 -12.93 8.77 -1.19
CA LEU A 50 -12.83 8.82 0.27
C LEU A 50 -11.52 9.48 0.70
N SER A 51 -11.55 10.14 1.86
CA SER A 51 -10.33 10.55 2.58
C SER A 51 -9.89 9.41 3.50
N ILE A 52 -8.71 8.86 3.24
CA ILE A 52 -8.17 7.67 3.89
C ILE A 52 -6.90 8.01 4.65
N ARG A 53 -6.66 7.35 5.79
CA ARG A 53 -5.41 7.55 6.54
C ARG A 53 -4.23 7.06 5.71
N LEU A 54 -3.15 7.84 5.62
CA LEU A 54 -1.94 7.47 4.90
C LEU A 54 -1.42 6.08 5.31
N ALA A 55 -1.50 5.75 6.60
CA ALA A 55 -1.09 4.46 7.16
C ALA A 55 -1.94 3.25 6.68
N GLU A 56 -3.11 3.48 6.08
CA GLU A 56 -3.98 2.43 5.53
C GLU A 56 -3.71 2.19 4.04
N LEU A 57 -2.80 2.96 3.44
CA LEU A 57 -2.47 2.90 2.02
C LEU A 57 -1.04 2.39 1.84
N ILE A 58 -0.87 1.61 0.78
CA ILE A 58 0.46 1.23 0.27
C ILE A 58 0.50 1.46 -1.24
N PRO A 59 1.69 1.65 -1.84
CA PRO A 59 1.84 1.66 -3.29
C PRO A 59 1.29 0.37 -3.93
N ASN A 60 0.49 0.49 -4.99
CA ASN A 60 0.01 -0.66 -5.76
C ASN A 60 0.92 -0.94 -6.96
N GLU A 61 2.16 -1.30 -6.66
CA GLU A 61 3.23 -1.52 -7.64
C GLU A 61 3.72 -2.96 -7.58
N LEU A 62 4.41 -3.39 -8.65
CA LEU A 62 5.02 -4.71 -8.68
C LEU A 62 6.23 -4.72 -7.73
N THR A 63 6.26 -5.69 -6.82
CA THR A 63 7.36 -5.86 -5.85
C THR A 63 7.80 -7.31 -5.83
N ASN A 64 9.03 -7.59 -5.40
CA ASN A 64 9.50 -8.98 -5.28
C ASN A 64 9.14 -9.53 -3.91
N CYS A 65 8.63 -10.76 -3.88
CA CYS A 65 8.39 -11.46 -2.62
C CYS A 65 9.71 -11.69 -1.87
N ALA A 66 9.77 -11.27 -0.61
CA ALA A 66 10.95 -11.48 0.23
C ALA A 66 11.31 -12.96 0.46
N HIS A 67 10.35 -13.87 0.33
CA HIS A 67 10.55 -15.32 0.58
C HIS A 67 10.98 -16.10 -0.66
N CYS A 68 10.33 -15.88 -1.81
CA CYS A 68 10.57 -16.68 -3.01
C CYS A 68 11.05 -15.85 -4.22
N GLY A 69 11.24 -14.54 -4.07
CA GLY A 69 11.72 -13.64 -5.13
C GLY A 69 10.72 -13.32 -6.23
N ASN A 70 9.62 -14.08 -6.36
CA ASN A 70 8.65 -13.88 -7.43
C ASN A 70 7.96 -12.51 -7.36
N PRO A 71 7.66 -11.90 -8.53
CA PRO A 71 6.95 -10.64 -8.58
C PRO A 71 5.52 -10.81 -8.04
N VAL A 72 5.10 -9.87 -7.20
CA VAL A 72 3.79 -9.81 -6.56
C VAL A 72 3.26 -8.38 -6.58
N LYS A 73 1.95 -8.25 -6.81
CA LYS A 73 1.23 -6.99 -6.74
C LYS A 73 0.09 -7.06 -5.71
N PRO A 74 -0.11 -6.03 -4.87
CA PRO A 74 -1.17 -6.00 -3.87
C PRO A 74 -2.57 -6.36 -4.38
N ASP A 75 -2.94 -5.93 -5.58
CA ASP A 75 -4.29 -6.16 -6.14
C ASP A 75 -4.60 -7.62 -6.54
N GLN A 76 -3.58 -8.45 -6.78
CA GLN A 76 -3.78 -9.85 -7.22
C GLN A 76 -4.11 -10.81 -6.08
N LYS A 77 -3.53 -10.58 -4.90
CA LYS A 77 -3.62 -11.48 -3.74
C LYS A 77 -3.92 -10.76 -2.43
N GLY A 78 -4.05 -9.44 -2.47
CA GLY A 78 -4.18 -8.62 -1.28
C GLY A 78 -2.85 -8.43 -0.55
N VAL A 79 -2.96 -7.87 0.65
CA VAL A 79 -1.84 -7.62 1.56
C VAL A 79 -2.17 -8.06 2.97
N CYS A 80 -1.16 -8.48 3.71
CA CYS A 80 -1.31 -8.85 5.11
C CYS A 80 -1.63 -7.60 5.95
N LYS A 81 -2.72 -7.64 6.72
CA LYS A 81 -3.12 -6.52 7.59
C LYS A 81 -2.14 -6.27 8.75
N LYS A 82 -1.36 -7.28 9.15
CA LYS A 82 -0.41 -7.19 10.27
C LYS A 82 0.88 -6.46 9.88
N CYS A 83 1.52 -6.90 8.78
CA CYS A 83 2.82 -6.35 8.34
C CYS A 83 2.72 -5.42 7.12
N ARG A 84 1.53 -5.27 6.52
CA ARG A 84 1.26 -4.47 5.31
C ARG A 84 2.05 -4.91 4.06
N THR A 85 2.53 -6.16 4.04
CA THR A 85 3.27 -6.73 2.90
C THR A 85 2.32 -7.43 1.91
N PRO A 86 2.57 -7.33 0.59
CA PRO A 86 1.84 -8.10 -0.42
C PRO A 86 1.92 -9.60 -0.18
N LEU A 87 0.79 -10.30 -0.34
CA LEU A 87 0.76 -11.76 -0.20
C LEU A 87 1.20 -12.41 -1.51
N CYS A 88 2.30 -13.17 -1.49
CA CYS A 88 2.80 -13.81 -2.69
C CYS A 88 1.91 -14.99 -3.13
N PRO A 89 1.59 -15.13 -4.43
CA PRO A 89 0.83 -16.28 -4.94
C PRO A 89 1.50 -17.63 -4.70
N SER A 90 2.83 -17.68 -4.72
CA SER A 90 3.59 -18.94 -4.66
C SER A 90 3.73 -19.48 -3.25
N CYS A 91 4.13 -18.63 -2.29
CA CYS A 91 4.37 -19.08 -0.92
C CYS A 91 3.20 -18.80 0.04
N GLY A 92 2.29 -17.88 -0.31
CA GLY A 92 1.15 -17.50 0.54
C GLY A 92 1.52 -16.84 1.88
N LYS A 93 2.78 -16.44 2.06
CA LYS A 93 3.31 -15.92 3.33
C LYS A 93 3.80 -14.47 3.19
N CYS A 94 3.56 -13.69 4.24
CA CYS A 94 4.26 -12.43 4.51
C CYS A 94 5.54 -12.69 5.30
N ASN A 95 6.50 -11.77 5.27
CA ASN A 95 7.52 -11.72 6.32
C ASN A 95 6.95 -10.88 7.47
N CYS A 96 6.30 -11.58 8.39
CA CYS A 96 5.71 -11.11 9.63
C CYS A 96 6.50 -11.80 10.76
#